data_AF-A0A5M9NWA8-F1
#
_entry.id   AF-A0A5M9NWA8-F1
#
_cell.length_a   1.000
_cell.length_b   1.000
_cell.length_c   1.000
_cell.angle_alpha   90.00
_cell.angle_beta   90.00
_cell.angle_gamma   90.00
#
_symmetry.space_group_name_H-M   'P 1'
#
loop_
_entity.id
_entity.type
_entity.pdbx_description
1 polymer ?
#
loop_
_entity_poly.entity_id
_entity_poly.type
_entity_poly.pdbx_seq_one_letter_code
_entity_poly.pdbx_strand_id
1 'polypeptide(L)'
;MTSIILIAVGIILIALNLNAVLREKKSFRGQLDMRQNDMEDYKIEIGKIRKEFAETVFELQKEIKSLKEENKNNMDKMILYDRAGNKVIGDSSPKKHHQATEVKAEPKKHETKGVNNVKIDEVRNLLHKDMSIDEISKKTGIGKGEVLLIKELYIK
;
A
#
# COMPACT_ATOMS: atom_id res chain seq x y z
N MET A 1 -44.26 -6.21 -73.06
CA MET A 1 -43.22 -7.17 -72.61
C MET A 1 -42.01 -6.46 -72.01
N THR A 2 -41.35 -5.54 -72.73
CA THR A 2 -40.14 -4.82 -72.27
C THR A 2 -40.33 -3.99 -71.00
N SER A 3 -41.43 -3.24 -70.88
CA SER A 3 -41.71 -2.43 -69.68
C SER A 3 -41.95 -3.28 -68.42
N ILE A 4 -42.53 -4.47 -68.59
CA ILE A 4 -42.80 -5.41 -67.48
C ILE A 4 -41.48 -6.00 -66.95
N ILE A 5 -40.54 -6.31 -67.86
CA ILE A 5 -39.19 -6.77 -67.50
C ILE A 5 -38.43 -5.68 -66.73
N LEU A 6 -38.54 -4.41 -67.15
CA LEU A 6 -37.88 -3.30 -66.46
C LEU A 6 -38.37 -3.14 -65.02
N ILE A 7 -39.68 -3.26 -64.79
CA ILE A 7 -40.29 -3.19 -63.45
C ILE A 7 -39.84 -4.38 -62.60
N ALA A 8 -39.79 -5.59 -63.16
CA ALA A 8 -39.35 -6.78 -62.44
C ALA A 8 -37.89 -6.66 -61.98
N VAL A 9 -36.99 -6.16 -62.84
CA VAL A 9 -35.58 -5.96 -62.49
C VAL A 9 -35.41 -4.90 -61.40
N GLY A 10 -36.19 -3.82 -61.44
CA GLY A 10 -36.20 -2.79 -60.39
C GLY A 10 -36.60 -3.36 -59.03
N ILE A 11 -37.66 -4.18 -58.98
CA ILE A 11 -38.10 -4.84 -57.73
C ILE A 11 -37.05 -5.82 -57.21
N ILE A 12 -36.42 -6.59 -58.11
CA ILE A 12 -35.35 -7.52 -57.76
C ILE A 12 -34.14 -6.77 -57.16
N LEU A 13 -33.74 -5.66 -57.77
CA LEU A 13 -32.64 -4.84 -57.25
C LEU A 13 -32.96 -4.24 -55.87
N ILE A 14 -34.18 -3.76 -55.67
CA ILE A 14 -34.64 -3.25 -54.36
C ILE A 14 -34.60 -4.37 -53.31
N ALA A 15 -35.09 -5.56 -53.64
CA ALA A 15 -35.09 -6.71 -52.74
C ALA A 15 -33.67 -7.16 -52.37
N LEU A 16 -32.76 -7.25 -53.35
CA LEU A 16 -31.36 -7.62 -53.13
C LEU A 16 -30.63 -6.58 -52.27
N ASN A 17 -30.86 -5.29 -52.53
CA ASN A 17 -30.25 -4.19 -51.77
C ASN A 17 -30.75 -4.17 -50.31
N LEU A 18 -32.06 -4.32 -50.08
CA LEU A 18 -32.61 -4.43 -48.72
C LEU A 18 -31.99 -5.60 -47.95
N ASN A 19 -31.87 -6.76 -48.59
CA ASN A 19 -31.38 -7.97 -47.92
C ASN A 19 -29.88 -7.87 -47.60
N ALA A 20 -29.10 -7.20 -48.44
CA ALA A 20 -27.69 -6.90 -48.17
C ALA A 20 -27.52 -6.00 -46.94
N VAL A 21 -28.28 -4.90 -46.87
CA VAL A 21 -28.26 -3.96 -45.73
C VAL A 21 -28.72 -4.62 -44.43
N LEU A 22 -29.73 -5.51 -44.49
CA LEU A 22 -30.20 -6.27 -43.34
C LEU A 22 -29.18 -7.29 -42.83
N ARG A 23 -28.38 -7.92 -43.72
CA ARG A 23 -27.30 -8.85 -43.34
C ARG A 23 -26.16 -8.14 -42.60
N GLU A 24 -25.75 -6.95 -43.04
CA GLU A 24 -24.69 -6.19 -42.35
C GLU A 24 -25.07 -5.81 -40.93
N LYS A 25 -26.30 -5.32 -40.72
CA LYS A 25 -26.78 -4.94 -39.38
C LYS A 25 -26.81 -6.11 -38.40
N LYS A 26 -27.07 -7.33 -38.87
CA LYS A 26 -27.00 -8.54 -38.03
C LYS A 26 -25.57 -8.90 -37.64
N SER A 27 -24.61 -8.76 -38.55
CA SER A 27 -23.19 -9.05 -38.28
C SER A 27 -22.59 -8.09 -37.24
N PHE A 28 -22.83 -6.79 -37.39
CA PHE A 28 -22.33 -5.78 -36.45
C PHE A 28 -23.00 -5.87 -35.08
N ARG A 29 -24.33 -6.01 -35.03
CA ARG A 29 -25.05 -6.14 -33.74
C ARG A 29 -24.62 -7.39 -32.99
N GLY A 30 -24.42 -8.52 -33.69
CA GLY A 30 -23.94 -9.76 -33.05
C GLY A 30 -22.55 -9.61 -32.43
N GLN A 31 -21.61 -8.97 -33.13
CA GLN A 31 -20.26 -8.73 -32.60
C GLN A 31 -20.25 -7.71 -31.45
N LEU A 32 -21.11 -6.69 -31.50
CA LEU A 32 -21.20 -5.66 -30.47
C LEU A 32 -21.80 -6.20 -29.17
N ASP A 33 -22.84 -7.02 -29.28
CA ASP A 33 -23.50 -7.68 -28.14
C ASP A 33 -22.55 -8.69 -27.47
N MET A 34 -21.79 -9.43 -28.27
CA MET A 34 -20.77 -10.37 -27.78
C MET A 34 -19.66 -9.63 -26.99
N ARG A 35 -19.16 -8.51 -27.53
CA ARG A 35 -18.16 -7.66 -26.84
C ARG A 35 -18.71 -6.98 -25.60
N GLN A 36 -19.98 -6.58 -25.60
CA GLN A 36 -20.62 -5.94 -24.46
C GLN A 36 -20.77 -6.92 -23.28
N ASN A 37 -21.18 -8.16 -23.54
CA ASN A 37 -21.26 -9.20 -22.51
C ASN A 37 -19.86 -9.55 -21.95
N ASP A 38 -18.84 -9.67 -22.80
CA ASP A 38 -17.45 -9.88 -22.33
C ASP A 38 -16.95 -8.71 -21.44
N MET A 39 -17.34 -7.48 -21.75
CA MET A 39 -17.02 -6.31 -20.91
C MET A 39 -17.73 -6.33 -19.55
N GLU A 40 -18.87 -7.02 -19.43
CA GLU A 40 -19.61 -7.18 -18.18
C GLU A 40 -18.94 -8.21 -17.26
N ASP A 41 -18.46 -9.32 -17.83
CA ASP A 41 -17.69 -10.35 -17.11
C ASP A 41 -16.40 -9.79 -16.48
N TYR A 42 -15.63 -8.99 -17.23
CA TYR A 42 -14.42 -8.35 -16.69
C TYR A 42 -14.71 -7.43 -15.49
N LYS A 43 -15.85 -6.72 -15.49
CA LYS A 43 -16.25 -5.88 -14.35
C LYS A 43 -16.57 -6.72 -13.11
N ILE A 44 -17.21 -7.87 -13.30
CA ILE A 44 -17.50 -8.81 -12.21
C ILE A 44 -16.18 -9.35 -11.63
N GLU A 45 -15.23 -9.71 -12.49
CA GLU A 45 -13.92 -10.20 -12.07
C GLU A 45 -13.10 -9.14 -11.32
N ILE A 46 -13.09 -7.88 -11.79
CA ILE A 46 -12.53 -6.74 -11.03
C ILE A 46 -13.20 -6.60 -9.66
N GLY A 47 -14.53 -6.76 -9.61
CA GLY A 47 -15.28 -6.71 -8.36
C GLY A 47 -14.82 -7.76 -7.35
N LYS A 48 -14.58 -9.00 -7.82
CA LYS A 48 -14.05 -10.10 -7.00
C LYS A 48 -12.64 -9.79 -6.51
N ILE A 49 -11.74 -9.34 -7.38
CA ILE A 49 -10.36 -8.96 -7.01
C ILE A 49 -10.36 -7.85 -5.96
N ARG A 50 -11.19 -6.81 -6.13
CA ARG A 50 -11.31 -5.72 -5.15
C ARG A 50 -11.81 -6.21 -3.80
N LYS A 51 -12.75 -7.15 -3.80
CA LYS A 51 -13.26 -7.77 -2.57
C LYS A 51 -12.16 -8.56 -1.86
N GLU A 52 -11.48 -9.46 -2.55
CA GLU A 52 -10.39 -10.29 -1.99
C GLU A 52 -9.24 -9.41 -1.46
N PHE A 53 -8.91 -8.33 -2.18
CA PHE A 53 -7.88 -7.40 -1.74
C PHE A 53 -8.32 -6.60 -0.50
N ALA A 54 -9.57 -6.15 -0.45
CA ALA A 54 -10.10 -5.44 0.72
C ALA A 54 -10.15 -6.32 1.96
N GLU A 55 -10.53 -7.59 1.82
CA GLU A 55 -10.51 -8.59 2.90
C GLU A 55 -9.07 -8.80 3.41
N THR A 56 -8.12 -9.00 2.51
CA THR A 56 -6.70 -9.17 2.87
C THR A 56 -6.14 -7.94 3.60
N VAL A 57 -6.38 -6.73 3.08
CA VAL A 57 -5.93 -5.48 3.71
C VAL A 57 -6.56 -5.30 5.09
N PHE A 58 -7.84 -5.62 5.23
CA PHE A 58 -8.54 -5.53 6.50
C PHE A 58 -7.98 -6.51 7.54
N GLU A 59 -7.68 -7.74 7.15
CA GLU A 59 -7.05 -8.74 8.02
C GLU A 59 -5.66 -8.28 8.49
N LEU A 60 -4.83 -7.77 7.59
CA LEU A 60 -3.52 -7.20 7.94
C LEU A 60 -3.65 -6.03 8.92
N GLN A 61 -4.62 -5.13 8.70
CA GLN A 61 -4.88 -4.02 9.64
C GLN A 61 -5.30 -4.52 11.02
N LYS A 62 -6.11 -5.58 11.08
CA LYS A 62 -6.54 -6.21 12.32
C LYS A 62 -5.35 -6.83 13.07
N GLU A 63 -4.47 -7.53 12.36
CA GLU A 63 -3.26 -8.13 12.94
C GLU A 63 -2.28 -7.06 13.47
N ILE A 64 -2.04 -5.99 12.71
CA ILE A 64 -1.24 -4.85 13.16
C ILE A 64 -1.84 -4.24 14.44
N LYS A 65 -3.17 -4.10 14.50
CA LYS A 65 -3.85 -3.58 15.69
C LYS A 65 -3.66 -4.51 16.90
N SER A 66 -3.82 -5.82 16.74
CA SER A 66 -3.61 -6.77 17.85
C SER A 66 -2.17 -6.76 18.34
N LEU A 67 -1.18 -6.72 17.45
CA LEU A 67 0.24 -6.63 17.82
C LEU A 67 0.55 -5.32 18.57
N LYS A 68 -0.08 -4.22 18.16
CA LYS A 68 0.06 -2.93 18.84
C LYS A 68 -0.55 -2.94 20.24
N GLU A 69 -1.72 -3.56 20.40
CA GLU A 69 -2.37 -3.71 21.72
C GLU A 69 -1.59 -4.65 22.64
N GLU A 70 -1.07 -5.76 22.13
CA GLU A 70 -0.21 -6.68 22.88
C GLU A 70 1.06 -5.98 23.40
N ASN A 71 1.76 -5.22 22.53
CA ASN A 71 2.92 -4.43 22.94
C ASN A 71 2.57 -3.37 23.99
N LYS A 72 1.40 -2.72 23.88
CA LYS A 72 0.95 -1.74 24.88
C LYS A 72 0.70 -2.40 26.24
N ASN A 73 0.05 -3.56 26.26
CA ASN A 73 -0.23 -4.30 27.49
C ASN A 73 1.05 -4.81 28.18
N ASN A 74 2.08 -5.12 27.41
CA ASN A 74 3.39 -5.51 27.94
C ASN A 74 4.17 -4.33 28.55
N MET A 75 4.00 -3.10 28.04
CA MET A 75 4.60 -1.90 28.65
C MET A 75 3.96 -1.51 29.99
N ASP A 76 2.65 -1.74 30.15
CA ASP A 76 1.91 -1.41 31.40
C ASP A 76 2.27 -2.33 32.58
N LYS A 77 3.00 -3.43 32.36
CA LYS A 77 3.40 -4.40 33.39
C LYS A 77 4.82 -4.25 33.90
N MET A 78 5.52 -3.16 33.59
CA MET A 78 6.86 -2.94 34.13
C MET A 78 6.80 -2.58 35.62
N ILE A 79 6.96 -3.60 36.49
CA ILE A 79 7.06 -3.41 37.94
C ILE A 79 8.39 -2.71 38.24
N LEU A 80 8.30 -1.48 38.75
CA LEU A 80 9.45 -0.70 39.19
C LEU A 80 9.69 -0.91 40.68
N TYR A 81 10.96 -1.08 41.05
CA TYR A 81 11.41 -1.15 42.44
C TYR A 81 12.24 0.09 42.76
N ASP A 82 12.01 0.70 43.92
CA ASP A 82 12.89 1.76 44.41
C ASP A 82 14.24 1.19 44.90
N ARG A 83 15.19 2.09 45.24
CA ARG A 83 16.51 1.71 45.79
C ARG A 83 16.41 0.94 47.12
N ALA A 84 15.27 1.00 47.81
CA ALA A 84 14.98 0.28 49.05
C ALA A 84 14.20 -1.04 48.82
N GLY A 85 13.90 -1.40 47.58
CA GLY A 85 13.21 -2.64 47.21
C GLY A 85 11.67 -2.58 47.29
N ASN A 86 11.07 -1.40 47.46
CA ASN A 86 9.61 -1.27 47.52
C ASN A 86 9.00 -1.21 46.11
N LYS A 87 7.84 -1.86 45.94
CA LYS A 87 7.07 -1.85 44.69
C LYS A 87 6.43 -0.47 44.47
N VAL A 88 6.82 0.23 43.41
CA VAL A 88 6.25 1.54 43.05
C VAL A 88 5.41 1.39 41.78
N ILE A 89 4.14 1.79 41.84
CA ILE A 89 3.25 1.81 40.67
C ILE A 89 3.55 3.09 39.88
N GLY A 90 4.37 2.96 38.83
CA GLY A 90 4.63 4.06 37.90
C GLY A 90 3.54 4.11 36.83
N ASP A 91 2.66 5.11 36.90
CA ASP A 91 1.65 5.33 35.87
C ASP A 91 2.30 5.94 34.62
N SER A 92 2.50 5.11 33.60
CA SER A 92 3.09 5.52 32.32
C SER A 92 1.99 5.97 31.36
N SER A 93 1.17 6.94 31.76
CA SER A 93 0.14 7.46 30.86
C SER A 93 0.77 8.21 29.67
N PRO A 94 0.40 7.90 28.42
CA PRO A 94 0.81 8.71 27.28
C PRO A 94 0.05 10.04 27.34
N LYS A 95 0.75 11.12 27.66
CA LYS A 95 0.21 12.49 27.67
C LYS A 95 -0.43 12.79 26.31
N LYS A 96 -1.76 12.88 26.26
CA LYS A 96 -2.49 13.53 25.17
C LYS A 96 -2.27 15.03 25.30
N HIS A 97 -1.50 15.63 24.40
CA HIS A 97 -1.48 17.09 24.24
C HIS A 97 -2.28 17.49 23.00
N HIS A 98 -3.53 17.88 23.23
CA HIS A 98 -4.24 18.83 22.38
C HIS A 98 -4.88 19.87 23.29
N GLN A 99 -4.28 21.06 23.36
CA GLN A 99 -5.04 22.30 23.53
C GLN A 99 -4.18 23.49 23.11
N ALA A 100 -4.74 24.25 22.18
CA ALA A 100 -4.22 25.50 21.67
C ALA A 100 -4.45 26.62 22.70
N THR A 101 -3.41 27.40 23.03
CA THR A 101 -3.53 28.85 23.30
C THR A 101 -2.18 29.54 23.15
N GLU A 102 -2.24 30.80 22.75
CA GLU A 102 -1.23 31.66 22.15
C GLU A 102 -0.19 32.31 23.11
N VAL A 103 1.01 32.52 22.55
CA VAL A 103 1.98 33.63 22.75
C VAL A 103 2.71 33.77 24.11
N LYS A 104 4.03 33.50 24.12
CA LYS A 104 5.11 34.54 24.16
C LYS A 104 6.49 33.90 23.94
N ALA A 105 7.28 34.48 23.06
CA ALA A 105 8.63 34.05 22.72
C ALA A 105 9.65 34.43 23.80
N GLU A 106 10.53 33.49 24.16
CA GLU A 106 11.98 33.70 24.34
C GLU A 106 12.73 32.37 24.37
N PRO A 107 13.99 32.31 23.89
CA PRO A 107 14.61 31.09 23.38
C PRO A 107 15.37 30.36 24.48
N LYS A 108 15.03 29.09 24.76
CA LYS A 108 15.92 28.21 25.52
C LYS A 108 16.21 26.93 24.74
N LYS A 109 17.48 26.84 24.34
CA LYS A 109 18.16 25.72 23.69
C LYS A 109 17.73 24.39 24.31
N HIS A 110 17.06 23.55 23.52
CA HIS A 110 17.02 22.12 23.80
C HIS A 110 18.22 21.46 23.13
N GLU A 111 19.29 21.31 23.91
CA GLU A 111 20.27 20.24 23.66
C GLU A 111 19.62 18.93 24.08
N THR A 112 19.04 18.20 23.12
CA THR A 112 18.78 16.76 23.29
C THR A 112 19.84 16.04 22.47
N LYS A 113 20.93 15.68 23.14
CA LYS A 113 22.10 15.02 22.55
C LYS A 113 21.69 13.73 21.86
N GLY A 114 22.11 13.60 20.60
CA GLY A 114 21.83 12.48 19.73
C GLY A 114 22.54 11.22 20.18
N VAL A 115 21.78 10.15 20.33
CA VAL A 115 22.32 8.79 20.57
C VAL A 115 22.29 7.95 19.27
N ASN A 116 21.53 8.36 18.25
CA ASN A 116 21.44 7.62 16.98
C ASN A 116 22.61 7.86 16.02
N ASN A 117 23.21 9.05 15.98
CA ASN A 117 24.31 9.33 15.06
C ASN A 117 25.58 8.52 15.38
N VAL A 118 25.87 8.29 16.67
CA VAL A 118 27.10 7.60 17.10
C VAL A 118 27.19 6.19 16.51
N LYS A 119 26.07 5.46 16.46
CA LYS A 119 26.01 4.11 15.88
C LYS A 119 26.08 4.12 14.35
N ILE A 120 25.51 5.15 13.70
CA ILE A 120 25.58 5.33 12.24
C ILE A 120 27.01 5.63 11.81
N ASP A 121 27.69 6.54 12.51
CA ASP A 121 29.08 6.91 12.23
C ASP A 121 30.05 5.75 12.51
N GLU A 122 29.78 4.93 13.53
CA GLU A 122 30.54 3.72 13.81
C GLU A 122 30.38 2.67 12.71
N VAL A 123 29.14 2.39 12.26
CA VAL A 123 28.87 1.48 11.14
C VAL A 123 29.53 2.00 9.85
N ARG A 124 29.48 3.31 9.59
CA ARG A 124 30.14 3.94 8.44
C ARG A 124 31.66 3.74 8.47
N ASN A 125 32.29 3.99 9.62
CA ASN A 125 33.73 3.80 9.78
C ASN A 125 34.17 2.35 9.63
N LEU A 126 33.34 1.39 10.05
CA LEU A 126 33.63 -0.04 9.88
C LEU A 126 33.42 -0.49 8.42
N LEU A 127 32.41 0.03 7.73
CA LEU A 127 32.20 -0.21 6.29
C LEU A 127 33.35 0.33 5.43
N HIS A 128 33.91 1.49 5.76
CA HIS A 128 35.10 2.03 5.09
C HIS A 128 36.38 1.24 5.32
N LYS A 129 36.41 0.33 6.31
CA LYS A 129 37.55 -0.56 6.60
C LYS A 129 37.42 -1.93 5.91
N ASP A 130 36.58 -2.03 4.88
CA ASP A 130 36.26 -3.27 4.13
C ASP A 130 35.83 -4.45 5.03
N MET A 131 35.27 -4.14 6.20
CA MET A 131 34.78 -5.16 7.13
C MET A 131 33.47 -5.76 6.61
N SER A 132 33.31 -7.08 6.79
CA SER A 132 32.10 -7.77 6.36
C SER A 132 30.88 -7.35 7.19
N ILE A 133 29.70 -7.32 6.56
CA ILE A 133 28.42 -6.96 7.21
C ILE A 133 28.17 -7.82 8.47
N ASP A 134 28.59 -9.08 8.44
CA ASP A 134 28.47 -10.03 9.54
C ASP A 134 29.34 -9.67 10.75
N GLU A 135 30.56 -9.19 10.51
CA GLU A 135 31.46 -8.72 11.57
C GLU A 135 31.01 -7.39 12.16
N ILE A 136 30.51 -6.47 11.32
CA ILE A 136 29.95 -5.19 11.75
C ILE A 136 28.73 -5.42 12.64
N SER A 137 27.86 -6.35 12.25
CA SER A 137 26.68 -6.73 13.03
C SER A 137 27.06 -7.28 14.41
N LYS A 138 28.06 -8.16 14.48
CA LYS A 138 28.56 -8.71 15.74
C LYS A 138 29.23 -7.65 16.63
N LYS A 139 29.94 -6.69 16.03
CA LYS A 139 30.73 -5.68 16.76
C LYS A 139 29.90 -4.51 17.27
N THR A 140 28.91 -4.08 16.51
CA THR A 140 28.02 -2.95 16.87
C THR A 140 26.73 -3.41 17.58
N GLY A 141 26.44 -4.72 17.57
CA GLY A 141 25.20 -5.29 18.10
C GLY A 141 23.96 -4.92 17.28
N ILE A 142 24.17 -4.44 16.05
CA ILE A 142 23.13 -4.02 15.10
C ILE A 142 22.79 -5.19 14.19
N GLY A 143 21.52 -5.37 13.82
CA GLY A 143 21.10 -6.47 12.95
C GLY A 143 21.71 -6.33 11.53
N LYS A 144 21.97 -7.44 10.84
CA LYS A 144 22.51 -7.42 9.46
C LYS A 144 21.66 -6.54 8.52
N GLY A 145 20.34 -6.60 8.66
CA GLY A 145 19.41 -5.77 7.88
C GLY A 145 19.52 -4.27 8.20
N GLU A 146 19.80 -3.91 9.45
CA GLU A 146 20.00 -2.52 9.85
C GLU A 146 21.36 -1.98 9.37
N VAL A 147 22.41 -2.81 9.36
CA VAL A 147 23.71 -2.45 8.76
C VAL A 147 23.56 -2.18 7.26
N LEU A 148 22.79 -3.00 6.55
CA LEU A 148 22.45 -2.81 5.14
C LEU A 148 21.66 -1.51 4.92
N LEU A 149 20.67 -1.25 5.78
CA LEU A 149 19.86 -0.03 5.70
C LEU A 149 20.71 1.23 5.91
N ILE A 150 21.66 1.21 6.85
CA ILE A 150 22.60 2.31 7.08
C ILE A 150 23.52 2.51 5.86
N LYS A 151 24.02 1.41 5.28
CA LYS A 151 24.83 1.46 4.05
C LYS A 151 24.10 2.15 2.91
N GLU A 152 22.84 1.79 2.68
CA GLU A 152 22.05 2.32 1.56
C GLU A 152 21.57 3.77 1.76
N LEU A 153 21.19 4.14 2.99
CA LEU A 153 20.58 5.44 3.26
C LEU A 153 21.57 6.53 3.66
N TYR A 154 22.71 6.18 4.28
CA TYR A 154 23.61 7.16 4.91
C TYR A 154 25.02 7.19 4.31
N ILE A 155 25.42 6.21 3.50
CA ILE A 155 26.81 6.04 3.01
C ILE A 155 26.85 6.03 1.47
N LYS A 156 25.94 6.76 0.83
CA LYS A 156 25.90 6.88 -0.63
C LYS A 156 27.22 7.34 -1.24
#